data_AF-E7DQA9-F1
#
_entry.id   AF-E7DQA9-F1
#
_cell.length_a   1.000
_cell.length_b   1.000
_cell.length_c   1.000
_cell.angle_alpha   90.00
_cell.angle_beta   90.00
_cell.angle_gamma   90.00
#
_symmetry.space_group_name_H-M   'P 1'
#
loop_
_entity.id
_entity.type
_entity.pdbx_description
1 polymer ?
#
loop_
_entity_poly.entity_id
_entity_poly.type
_entity_poly.pdbx_seq_one_letter_code
_entity_poly.pdbx_strand_id
1 'polypeptide(L)' 'MDNLPAHKVKGIEEMITATGAKVEYMSPYSPDFNPIEMLWSQLKAFLRRFAPKTLETMISC' A
#
# COMPACT_ATOMS: atom_id res chain seq x y z
N MET A 1 8.64 -2.40 -1.99
CA MET A 1 7.57 -3.38 -1.69
C MET A 1 7.74 -3.81 -0.25
N ASP A 2 6.65 -3.94 0.51
CA ASP A 2 6.77 -4.52 1.84
C ASP A 2 7.25 -5.99 1.75
N ASN A 3 7.64 -6.56 2.88
CA ASN A 3 8.22 -7.90 2.93
C ASN A 3 7.17 -9.02 3.09
N LEU A 4 5.90 -8.75 2.81
CA LEU A 4 4.81 -9.73 2.94
C LEU A 4 5.04 -10.94 2.01
N PRO A 5 4.81 -12.18 2.46
CA PRO A 5 4.98 -13.37 1.62
C PRO A 5 4.18 -13.34 0.31
N ALA A 6 3.02 -12.66 0.31
CA ALA A 6 2.20 -12.47 -0.89
C ALA A 6 2.92 -11.72 -2.02
N HIS A 7 3.93 -10.91 -1.69
CA HIS A 7 4.74 -10.16 -2.64
C HIS A 7 5.89 -10.97 -3.26
N LYS A 8 6.13 -12.19 -2.77
CA LYS A 8 7.24 -13.06 -3.20
C LYS A 8 6.77 -14.30 -3.95
N VAL A 9 5.52 -14.32 -4.38
CA VAL A 9 5.00 -15.43 -5.19
C VAL A 9 5.67 -15.44 -6.57
N LYS A 10 5.79 -16.64 -7.15
CA LYS A 10 6.48 -16.84 -8.42
C LYS A 10 5.90 -15.92 -9.51
N GLY A 11 6.77 -15.22 -10.23
CA GLY A 11 6.42 -14.35 -11.36
C GLY A 11 6.18 -12.87 -11.02
N ILE A 12 6.04 -12.48 -9.75
CA ILE A 12 5.82 -11.05 -9.39
C ILE A 12 7.01 -10.19 -9.82
N GLU A 13 8.23 -10.60 -9.48
CA GLU A 13 9.44 -9.85 -9.82
C GLU A 13 9.69 -9.82 -11.33
N GLU A 14 9.43 -10.93 -12.03
CA GLU A 14 9.51 -11.02 -13.49
C GLU A 14 8.54 -10.04 -14.17
N MET A 15 7.29 -9.99 -13.70
CA MET A 15 6.28 -9.07 -14.23
C MET A 15 6.65 -7.61 -13.98
N ILE A 16 7.18 -7.28 -12.80
CA ILE A 16 7.59 -5.91 -12.48
C ILE A 16 8.79 -5.49 -13.34
N THR A 17 9.81 -6.35 -13.46
CA THR A 17 11.01 -6.06 -14.25
C THR A 17 10.73 -5.97 -15.74
N ALA A 18 9.75 -6.72 -16.26
CA ALA A 18 9.28 -6.60 -17.64
C ALA A 18 8.72 -5.20 -17.99
N THR A 19 8.29 -4.42 -17.00
CA THR A 19 7.84 -3.01 -17.19
C THR A 19 9.00 -2.00 -17.16
N GLY A 20 10.24 -2.45 -16.93
CA GLY A 20 11.40 -1.58 -16.74
C GLY A 20 11.56 -1.04 -15.31
N ALA A 21 10.72 -1.50 -14.38
CA ALA A 21 10.83 -1.17 -12.96
C ALA A 21 11.74 -2.15 -12.20
N LYS A 22 12.21 -1.75 -11.02
CA LYS A 22 12.98 -2.61 -10.12
C LYS A 22 12.21 -2.87 -8.82
N VAL A 23 12.37 -4.06 -8.26
CA VAL A 23 11.77 -4.41 -6.97
C VAL A 23 12.78 -4.16 -5.86
N GLU A 24 12.41 -3.27 -4.92
CA GLU A 24 13.16 -3.02 -3.70
C GLU A 24 12.34 -3.53 -2.52
N TYR A 25 12.82 -4.55 -1.81
CA TYR A 25 12.14 -5.09 -0.63
C TYR A 25 12.61 -4.37 0.64
N MET A 26 11.66 -4.01 1.50
CA MET A 26 11.97 -3.41 2.80
C MET A 26 12.35 -4.49 3.83
N SER A 27 13.10 -4.10 4.86
CA SER A 27 13.33 -4.95 6.02
C SER A 27 11.98 -5.32 6.68
N PRO A 28 11.85 -6.55 7.24
CA PRO A 28 10.64 -6.95 7.94
C PRO A 28 10.23 -5.95 9.02
N TYR A 29 8.93 -5.74 9.19
CA TYR A 29 8.36 -4.90 10.26
C TYR A 29 8.97 -3.49 10.35
N SER A 30 9.33 -2.90 9.22
CA SER A 30 9.91 -1.55 9.16
C SER A 30 8.95 -0.55 8.50
N PRO A 31 7.76 -0.31 9.09
CA PRO A 31 6.75 0.56 8.49
C PRO A 31 7.24 2.02 8.40
N ASP A 32 8.14 2.45 9.29
CA ASP A 32 8.67 3.81 9.32
C ASP A 32 9.45 4.18 8.04
N PHE A 33 9.97 3.19 7.30
CA PHE A 33 10.65 3.40 6.02
C PHE A 33 9.70 3.38 4.81
N ASN A 34 8.41 3.11 5.03
CA ASN A 34 7.44 3.04 3.96
C ASN A 34 6.73 4.40 3.78
N PRO A 35 7.00 5.16 2.70
CA PRO A 35 6.49 6.52 2.54
C PRO A 35 4.95 6.60 2.47
N ILE A 36 4.26 5.50 2.18
CA ILE A 36 2.79 5.46 2.11
C ILE A 36 2.12 5.52 3.49
N GLU A 37 2.83 5.25 4.59
CA GLU A 37 2.23 5.19 5.92
C GLU A 37 1.70 6.56 6.38
N MET A 38 2.44 7.64 6.07
CA MET A 38 1.98 9.01 6.34
C MET A 38 0.72 9.34 5.53
N LEU A 39 0.66 8.91 4.27
CA LEU A 39 -0.53 9.08 3.42
C LEU A 39 -1.74 8.36 4.04
N TRP A 40 -1.58 7.11 4.51
CA TRP A 40 -2.65 6.37 5.18
C TRP A 40 -3.13 7.05 6.45
N SER A 41 -2.24 7.68 7.22
CA SER A 41 -2.64 8.45 8.41
C SER A 41 -3.58 9.61 8.04
N GLN A 42 -3.22 10.39 7.01
CA GLN A 42 -4.02 11.50 6.52
C GLN A 42 -5.35 11.03 5.92
N LEU A 43 -5.34 9.99 5.08
CA LEU A 43 -6.54 9.42 4.48
C LEU A 43 -7.52 8.90 5.56
N LYS A 44 -7.02 8.17 6.56
CA LYS A 44 -7.86 7.71 7.68
C LYS A 44 -8.43 8.87 8.49
N ALA A 45 -7.67 9.94 8.71
CA ALA A 45 -8.17 11.13 9.39
C ALA A 45 -9.31 11.80 8.61
N PHE A 46 -9.15 11.92 7.29
CA PHE A 46 -10.19 12.44 6.40
C PHE A 46 -11.45 11.56 6.43
N LEU A 47 -11.33 10.24 6.29
CA LEU A 47 -12.46 9.31 6.33
C LEU A 47 -13.21 9.35 7.67
N ARG A 48 -12.49 9.49 8.79
CA ARG A 48 -13.13 9.65 10.11
C ARG A 48 -13.93 10.94 10.21
N ARG A 49 -13.45 12.03 9.59
CA ARG A 49 -14.18 13.30 9.52
C ARG A 49 -15.38 13.23 8.59
N PHE A 50 -15.25 12.55 7.46
CA PHE A 50 -16.34 12.33 6.50
C PHE A 50 -17.42 11.38 7.02
N ALA A 51 -17.03 10.43 7.89
CA ALA A 51 -17.91 9.49 8.60
C ALA A 51 -18.89 8.71 7.70
N PRO A 52 -18.41 8.07 6.60
CA PRO A 52 -19.27 7.32 5.69
C PRO A 52 -19.94 6.16 6.41
N LYS A 53 -21.18 5.86 6.03
CA LYS A 53 -21.99 4.78 6.63
C LYS A 53 -22.22 3.61 5.69
N THR A 54 -21.85 3.76 4.43
CA THR A 54 -21.97 2.74 3.39
C THR A 54 -20.65 2.65 2.63
N LEU A 55 -20.44 1.52 1.96
CA LEU A 55 -19.29 1.36 1.08
C LEU A 55 -19.32 2.40 -0.06
N GLU A 56 -20.49 2.62 -0.65
CA GLU A 56 -20.69 3.59 -1.74
C GLU A 56 -20.26 5.00 -1.33
N THR A 57 -20.67 5.45 -0.15
CA THR A 57 -20.25 6.77 0.37
C THR A 57 -18.77 6.80 0.67
N MET A 58 -18.17 5.70 1.15
CA MET A 58 -16.74 5.61 1.45
C MET A 58 -15.85 5.67 0.19
N ILE A 59 -16.29 5.09 -0.94
CA ILE A 59 -15.50 5.09 -2.19
C ILE A 59 -15.72 6.34 -3.04
N SER A 60 -16.78 7.11 -2.76
CA SER A 60 -17.10 8.36 -3.47
C SER A 60 -16.60 9.62 -2.78
N CYS A 61 -15.78 9.49 -1.73
CA CYS A 61 -15.27 10.63 -0.94
C CYS A 61 -14.31 11.51 -1.75
#